data_AF-A0A367JH83-F1
#
_entry.id   AF-A0A367JH83-F1
#
_cell.length_a   1.000
_cell.length_b   1.000
_cell.length_c   1.000
_cell.angle_alpha   90.00
_cell.angle_beta   90.00
_cell.angle_gamma   90.00
#
_symmetry.space_group_name_H-M   'P 1'
#
loop_
_entity.id
_entity.type
_entity.pdbx_description
1 polymer ?
#
loop_
_entity_poly.entity_id
_entity_poly.type
_entity_poly.pdbx_seq_one_letter_code
_entity_poly.pdbx_strand_id
1 'polypeptide(L)'
;MHLVKFIKTDYVLWKKIIKCTVAYEIATILILIPKVEANVGVVPYLITLGTLFFNASGTAGNQIVEMLLNVAMMIIPAIWCAVISYLCTLYNSHMNGLYSNGAGIIAAIAFFISVFFTAYYRLKYPRLFIPGLQGFTVAFFGLTKGIYNSQFNVMSIVGIFYPILIGGAIALLVNLLLWPETAAKVSETSFANALASIQAVLEFIERDVLKNNDEVF
;
A
#
# COMPACT_ATOMS: atom_id res chain seq x y z
N MET A 1 -2.10 6.16 34.10
CA MET A 1 -1.78 4.76 34.48
C MET A 1 -2.34 3.70 33.51
N HIS A 2 -3.44 3.97 32.78
CA HIS A 2 -3.99 3.04 31.76
C HIS A 2 -3.12 2.89 30.49
N LEU A 3 -2.44 3.94 30.03
CA LEU A 3 -1.54 3.90 28.85
C LEU A 3 -0.39 2.89 29.00
N VAL A 4 0.23 2.83 30.18
CA VAL A 4 1.37 1.92 30.44
C VAL A 4 0.92 0.45 30.50
N LYS A 5 -0.32 0.19 30.92
CA LYS A 5 -0.92 -1.15 30.89
C LYS A 5 -1.24 -1.60 29.46
N PHE A 6 -1.72 -0.69 28.61
CA PHE A 6 -1.98 -0.95 27.18
C PHE A 6 -0.68 -1.18 26.36
N ILE A 7 0.42 -0.55 26.77
CA ILE A 7 1.76 -0.75 26.17
C ILE A 7 2.32 -2.15 26.44
N LYS A 8 1.97 -2.75 27.58
CA LYS A 8 2.50 -4.07 27.98
C LYS A 8 1.73 -5.25 27.39
N THR A 9 0.51 -5.08 26.92
CA THR A 9 -0.32 -6.21 26.46
C THR A 9 0.12 -6.78 25.11
N ASP A 10 0.71 -5.96 24.21
CA ASP A 10 1.23 -6.44 22.91
C ASP A 10 2.47 -5.65 22.45
N TYR A 11 3.64 -5.95 23.04
CA TYR A 11 4.92 -5.31 22.70
C TYR A 11 5.26 -5.39 21.20
N VAL A 12 4.84 -6.46 20.52
CA VAL A 12 5.03 -6.65 19.06
C VAL A 12 4.17 -5.68 18.26
N LEU A 13 2.93 -5.43 18.69
CA LEU A 13 2.04 -4.47 18.03
C LEU A 13 2.59 -3.04 18.16
N TRP A 14 3.07 -2.68 19.35
CA TRP A 14 3.66 -1.36 19.59
C TRP A 14 4.92 -1.10 18.75
N LYS A 15 5.77 -2.11 18.55
CA LYS A 15 6.90 -1.99 17.61
C LYS A 15 6.44 -1.67 16.20
N LYS A 16 5.41 -2.35 15.71
CA LYS A 16 4.86 -2.13 14.36
C LYS A 16 4.24 -0.74 14.21
N ILE A 17 3.49 -0.29 15.22
CA ILE A 17 2.90 1.05 15.25
C ILE A 17 4.00 2.11 15.18
N ILE A 18 5.01 2.03 16.04
CA ILE A 18 6.12 3.00 16.09
C ILE A 18 6.86 3.06 14.74
N LYS A 19 7.14 1.92 14.11
CA LYS A 19 7.76 1.88 12.77
C LYS A 19 6.95 2.67 11.74
N CYS A 20 5.65 2.40 11.67
CA CYS A 20 4.78 3.09 10.73
C CYS A 20 4.67 4.58 11.03
N THR A 21 4.60 4.96 12.30
CA THR A 21 4.59 6.37 12.72
C THR A 21 5.88 7.09 12.33
N VAL A 22 7.04 6.48 12.54
CA VAL A 22 8.34 7.06 12.15
C VAL A 22 8.43 7.21 10.62
N ALA A 23 8.00 6.20 9.86
CA ALA A 23 7.97 6.31 8.39
C ALA A 23 7.08 7.45 7.90
N TYR A 24 5.90 7.59 8.51
CA TYR A 24 4.96 8.66 8.19
C TYR A 24 5.53 10.04 8.55
N GLU A 25 6.20 10.16 9.69
CA GLU A 25 6.81 11.42 10.14
C GLU A 25 7.95 11.84 9.21
N ILE A 26 8.83 10.91 8.83
CA ILE A 26 9.93 11.19 7.88
C ILE A 26 9.36 11.68 6.55
N ALA A 27 8.34 11.02 6.01
CA ALA A 27 7.69 11.45 4.77
C ALA A 27 7.04 12.84 4.91
N THR A 28 6.46 13.15 6.06
CA THR A 28 5.83 14.44 6.36
C THR A 28 6.87 15.56 6.47
N ILE A 29 8.01 15.30 7.10
CA ILE A 29 9.13 16.26 7.15
C ILE A 29 9.69 16.50 5.74
N LEU A 30 9.86 15.44 4.94
CA LEU A 30 10.40 15.57 3.58
C LEU A 30 9.52 16.42 2.68
N ILE A 31 8.19 16.25 2.73
CA ILE A 31 7.29 17.06 1.89
C ILE A 31 7.22 18.53 2.33
N LEU A 32 7.41 18.83 3.61
CA LEU A 32 7.42 20.21 4.12
C LEU A 32 8.63 21.03 3.63
N ILE A 33 9.66 20.37 3.08
CA ILE A 33 10.83 21.04 2.51
C ILE A 33 10.47 21.53 1.09
N PRO A 34 10.48 22.85 0.81
CA PRO A 34 10.03 23.39 -0.48
C PRO A 34 10.83 22.88 -1.68
N LYS A 35 12.12 22.56 -1.47
CA LYS A 35 12.98 21.98 -2.52
C LYS A 35 12.59 20.56 -2.91
N VAL A 36 12.01 19.81 -1.96
CA VAL A 36 11.54 18.44 -2.20
C VAL A 36 10.17 18.50 -2.87
N GLU A 37 9.27 19.36 -2.39
CA GLU A 37 7.96 19.60 -3.01
C GLU A 37 8.07 19.91 -4.51
N ALA A 38 8.97 20.84 -4.88
CA ALA A 38 9.16 21.26 -6.27
C ALA A 38 9.67 20.15 -7.21
N ASN A 39 10.32 19.10 -6.67
CA ASN A 39 11.01 18.08 -7.46
C ASN A 39 10.29 16.71 -7.46
N VAL A 40 9.28 16.50 -6.63
CA VAL A 40 8.67 15.17 -6.44
C VAL A 40 7.57 14.84 -7.45
N GLY A 41 6.92 15.85 -8.05
CA GLY A 41 5.94 15.64 -9.12
C GLY A 41 4.65 16.42 -8.91
N VAL A 42 3.59 15.97 -9.58
CA VAL A 42 2.32 16.72 -9.71
C VAL A 42 1.54 16.76 -8.40
N VAL A 43 1.81 15.81 -7.51
CA VAL A 43 1.05 15.59 -6.28
C VAL A 43 1.98 15.15 -5.13
N PRO A 44 2.69 16.09 -4.47
CA PRO A 44 3.71 15.77 -3.47
C PRO A 44 3.17 15.01 -2.24
N TYR A 45 1.92 15.26 -1.83
CA TYR A 45 1.27 14.61 -0.68
C TYR A 45 1.02 13.11 -0.87
N LEU A 46 1.23 12.60 -2.08
CA LEU A 46 1.23 11.16 -2.32
C LEU A 46 2.45 10.45 -1.71
N ILE A 47 3.52 11.15 -1.32
CA ILE A 47 4.63 10.54 -0.57
C ILE A 47 4.13 10.01 0.78
N THR A 48 3.43 10.83 1.55
CA THR A 48 2.93 10.46 2.88
C THR A 48 1.85 9.38 2.77
N LEU A 49 0.92 9.51 1.82
CA LEU A 49 -0.04 8.45 1.51
C LEU A 49 0.64 7.14 1.08
N GLY A 50 1.70 7.23 0.28
CA GLY A 50 2.52 6.09 -0.11
C GLY A 50 3.03 5.32 1.11
N THR A 51 3.60 6.00 2.12
CA THR A 51 4.08 5.31 3.32
C THR A 51 3.00 4.52 4.06
N LEU A 52 1.75 5.00 4.01
CA LEU A 52 0.61 4.34 4.66
C LEU A 52 0.20 3.08 3.90
N PHE A 53 0.20 3.13 2.58
CA PHE A 53 -0.19 2.01 1.73
C PHE A 53 0.86 0.92 1.59
N PHE A 54 2.15 1.24 1.71
CA PHE A 54 3.25 0.27 1.73
C PHE A 54 3.62 -0.20 3.15
N ASN A 55 2.74 0.10 4.13
CA ASN A 55 2.75 -0.28 5.54
C ASN A 55 3.99 -1.07 6.01
N ALA A 56 4.83 -0.44 6.85
CA ALA A 56 6.05 -1.03 7.41
C ALA A 56 5.81 -2.08 8.53
N SER A 57 4.58 -2.58 8.71
CA SER A 57 4.22 -3.50 9.80
C SER A 57 4.50 -4.98 9.51
N GLY A 58 4.75 -5.34 8.25
CA GLY A 58 5.03 -6.71 7.80
C GLY A 58 6.52 -7.04 7.76
N THR A 59 6.85 -8.32 7.56
CA THR A 59 8.23 -8.73 7.28
C THR A 59 8.73 -8.06 5.99
N ALA A 60 10.03 -7.79 5.90
CA ALA A 60 10.60 -7.10 4.73
C ALA A 60 10.25 -7.82 3.41
N GLY A 61 10.23 -9.16 3.41
CA GLY A 61 9.84 -9.95 2.23
C GLY A 61 8.36 -9.77 1.86
N ASN A 62 7.45 -9.76 2.83
CA ASN A 62 6.04 -9.52 2.57
C ASN A 62 5.80 -8.09 2.05
N GLN A 63 6.51 -7.11 2.62
CA GLN A 63 6.43 -5.73 2.16
C GLN A 63 6.89 -5.56 0.71
N ILE A 64 7.96 -6.25 0.29
CA ILE A 64 8.42 -6.23 -1.11
C ILE A 64 7.37 -6.84 -2.05
N VAL A 65 6.75 -7.95 -1.66
CA VAL A 65 5.68 -8.58 -2.47
C VAL A 65 4.47 -7.66 -2.57
N GLU A 66 4.07 -7.03 -1.46
CA GLU A 66 3.00 -6.03 -1.45
C GLU A 66 3.37 -4.81 -2.30
N MET A 67 4.64 -4.38 -2.30
CA MET A 67 5.12 -3.33 -3.17
C MET A 67 4.96 -3.67 -4.65
N LEU A 68 5.35 -4.88 -5.05
CA LEU A 68 5.21 -5.35 -6.44
C LEU A 68 3.74 -5.42 -6.86
N LEU A 69 2.87 -5.92 -5.98
CA LEU A 69 1.42 -5.98 -6.24
C LEU A 69 0.80 -4.58 -6.34
N ASN A 70 1.22 -3.64 -5.48
CA ASN A 70 0.81 -2.23 -5.55
C ASN A 70 1.19 -1.63 -6.89
N VAL A 71 2.45 -1.80 -7.32
CA VAL A 71 2.93 -1.27 -8.61
C VAL A 71 2.18 -1.90 -9.79
N ALA A 72 1.98 -3.22 -9.79
CA ALA A 72 1.23 -3.90 -10.84
C ALA A 72 -0.21 -3.37 -10.94
N MET A 73 -0.87 -3.14 -9.80
CA MET A 73 -2.23 -2.59 -9.75
C MET A 73 -2.32 -1.12 -10.12
N MET A 74 -1.23 -0.37 -10.01
CA MET A 74 -1.17 1.02 -10.46
C MET A 74 -1.01 1.12 -11.99
N ILE A 75 -0.21 0.26 -12.62
CA ILE A 75 0.12 0.34 -14.05
C ILE A 75 -1.13 0.28 -14.93
N ILE A 76 -2.07 -0.62 -14.63
CA ILE A 76 -3.30 -0.81 -15.40
C ILE A 76 -4.14 0.48 -15.49
N PRO A 77 -4.56 1.10 -14.37
CA PRO A 77 -5.28 2.37 -14.41
C PRO A 77 -4.43 3.51 -14.97
N ALA A 78 -3.10 3.46 -14.89
CA ALA A 78 -2.24 4.49 -15.49
C ALA A 78 -2.28 4.49 -17.02
N ILE A 79 -2.21 3.31 -17.63
CA ILE A 79 -2.32 3.14 -19.08
C ILE A 79 -3.71 3.62 -19.51
N TRP A 80 -4.75 3.23 -18.77
CA TRP A 80 -6.11 3.69 -19.03
C TRP A 80 -6.22 5.23 -18.95
N CYS A 81 -5.68 5.84 -17.89
CA CYS A 81 -5.65 7.29 -17.76
C CYS A 81 -4.89 7.94 -18.92
N ALA A 82 -3.77 7.39 -19.37
CA ALA A 82 -2.99 7.93 -20.48
C ALA A 82 -3.80 7.96 -21.79
N VAL A 83 -4.49 6.86 -22.10
CA VAL A 83 -5.33 6.75 -23.29
C VAL A 83 -6.48 7.76 -23.22
N ILE A 84 -7.16 7.86 -22.08
CA ILE A 84 -8.31 8.75 -21.92
C ILE A 84 -7.88 10.22 -21.90
N SER A 85 -6.79 10.56 -21.22
CA SER A 85 -6.23 11.91 -21.25
C SER A 85 -5.85 12.34 -22.66
N TYR A 86 -5.29 11.44 -23.48
CA TYR A 86 -5.02 11.73 -24.89
C TYR A 86 -6.31 12.00 -25.68
N LEU A 87 -7.37 11.21 -25.48
CA LEU A 87 -8.67 11.41 -26.11
C LEU A 87 -9.32 12.74 -25.67
N CYS A 88 -9.24 13.09 -24.39
CA CYS A 88 -9.71 14.37 -23.85
C CYS A 88 -8.94 15.54 -24.48
N THR A 89 -7.62 15.44 -24.60
CA THR A 89 -6.80 16.46 -25.26
C THR A 89 -7.17 16.62 -26.73
N LEU A 90 -7.36 15.53 -27.47
CA LEU A 90 -7.77 15.56 -28.87
C LEU A 90 -9.16 16.21 -29.05
N TYR A 91 -10.08 15.94 -28.14
CA TYR A 91 -11.39 16.58 -28.10
C TYR A 91 -11.28 18.08 -27.87
N ASN A 92 -10.45 18.49 -26.89
CA ASN A 92 -10.21 19.89 -26.55
C ASN A 92 -9.50 20.67 -27.66
N SER A 93 -8.64 20.01 -28.46
CA SER A 93 -7.92 20.68 -29.55
C SER A 93 -8.78 20.95 -30.79
N HIS A 94 -9.90 20.23 -30.95
CA HIS A 94 -10.78 20.33 -32.12
C HIS A 94 -12.09 21.09 -31.85
N MET A 95 -12.50 21.26 -30.59
CA MET A 95 -13.72 21.99 -30.23
C MET A 95 -13.44 23.39 -29.68
N ASN A 96 -13.73 24.41 -30.48
CA ASN A 96 -13.57 25.84 -30.14
C ASN A 96 -14.85 26.55 -29.68
N GLY A 97 -15.89 25.84 -29.22
CA GLY A 97 -17.07 26.51 -28.68
C GLY A 97 -18.28 25.60 -28.49
N LEU A 98 -19.10 25.97 -27.51
CA LEU A 98 -20.36 25.34 -27.03
C LEU A 98 -20.29 24.05 -26.21
N TYR A 99 -19.44 23.06 -26.52
CA TYR A 99 -19.37 21.79 -25.76
C TYR A 99 -18.11 21.63 -24.90
N SER A 100 -17.65 22.72 -24.26
CA SER A 100 -16.41 22.76 -23.46
C SER A 100 -16.34 21.71 -22.34
N ASN A 101 -17.47 21.17 -21.88
CA ASN A 101 -17.55 20.18 -20.80
C ASN A 101 -17.54 18.72 -21.27
N GLY A 102 -17.52 18.44 -22.58
CA GLY A 102 -17.57 17.08 -23.12
C GLY A 102 -16.39 16.21 -22.68
N ALA A 103 -15.19 16.81 -22.55
CA ALA A 103 -14.02 16.12 -22.01
C ALA A 103 -14.23 15.64 -20.57
N GLY A 104 -14.97 16.41 -19.76
CA GLY A 104 -15.33 16.04 -18.39
C GLY A 104 -16.28 14.83 -18.34
N ILE A 105 -17.23 14.73 -19.27
CA ILE A 105 -18.14 13.58 -19.36
C ILE A 105 -17.38 12.31 -19.78
N ILE A 106 -16.49 12.43 -20.78
CA ILE A 106 -15.63 11.33 -21.22
C ILE A 106 -14.76 10.86 -20.04
N ALA A 107 -14.13 11.78 -19.32
CA ALA A 107 -13.32 11.46 -18.16
C ALA A 107 -14.14 10.83 -17.02
N ALA A 108 -15.37 11.30 -16.77
CA ALA A 108 -16.25 10.75 -15.73
C ALA A 108 -16.70 9.31 -16.03
N ILE A 109 -17.09 9.03 -17.27
CA ILE A 109 -17.46 7.66 -17.70
C ILE A 109 -16.23 6.75 -17.64
N ALA A 110 -15.09 7.23 -18.14
CA ALA A 110 -13.84 6.48 -18.06
C ALA A 110 -13.38 6.22 -16.62
N PHE A 111 -13.58 7.18 -15.72
CA PHE A 111 -13.30 7.03 -14.30
C PHE A 111 -14.20 5.98 -13.67
N PHE A 112 -15.52 6.01 -13.97
CA PHE A 112 -16.45 4.99 -13.51
C PHE A 112 -16.02 3.58 -13.96
N ILE A 113 -15.65 3.42 -15.23
CA ILE A 113 -15.15 2.15 -15.76
C ILE A 113 -13.89 1.69 -15.01
N SER A 114 -12.92 2.60 -14.82
CA SER A 114 -11.67 2.30 -14.11
C SER A 114 -11.93 1.87 -12.66
N VAL A 115 -12.83 2.58 -11.96
CA VAL A 115 -13.21 2.27 -10.58
C VAL A 115 -13.95 0.94 -10.51
N PHE A 116 -14.87 0.68 -11.44
CA PHE A 116 -15.63 -0.57 -11.48
C PHE A 116 -14.72 -1.79 -11.60
N PHE A 117 -13.78 -1.78 -12.56
CA PHE A 117 -12.83 -2.88 -12.72
C PHE A 117 -11.91 -3.01 -11.49
N THR A 118 -11.37 -1.90 -10.99
CA THR A 118 -10.48 -1.92 -9.82
C THR A 118 -11.22 -2.45 -8.58
N ALA A 119 -12.48 -2.05 -8.37
CA ALA A 119 -13.32 -2.56 -7.30
C ALA A 119 -13.65 -4.05 -7.45
N TYR A 120 -13.94 -4.50 -8.67
CA TYR A 120 -14.18 -5.92 -8.95
C TYR A 120 -12.96 -6.78 -8.61
N TYR A 121 -11.77 -6.40 -9.07
CA TYR A 121 -10.53 -7.14 -8.76
C TYR A 121 -10.21 -7.11 -7.25
N ARG A 122 -10.45 -5.98 -6.60
CA ARG A 122 -10.26 -5.80 -5.15
C ARG A 122 -11.17 -6.73 -4.34
N LEU A 123 -12.42 -6.92 -4.76
CA LEU A 123 -13.38 -7.79 -4.06
C LEU A 123 -13.17 -9.27 -4.38
N LYS A 124 -12.77 -9.59 -5.62
CA LYS A 124 -12.53 -10.96 -6.06
C LYS A 124 -11.30 -11.58 -5.41
N TYR A 125 -10.26 -10.80 -5.17
CA TYR A 125 -8.99 -11.27 -4.63
C TYR A 125 -8.66 -10.58 -3.30
N PRO A 126 -8.76 -11.28 -2.15
CA PRO A 126 -8.48 -10.70 -0.83
C PRO A 126 -7.07 -10.11 -0.71
N ARG A 127 -6.08 -10.70 -1.39
CA ARG A 127 -4.70 -10.20 -1.43
C ARG A 127 -4.54 -8.87 -2.17
N LEU A 128 -5.50 -8.51 -3.03
CA LEU A 128 -5.51 -7.27 -3.81
C LEU A 128 -6.31 -6.16 -3.12
N PHE A 129 -6.78 -6.38 -1.88
CA PHE A 129 -7.58 -5.39 -1.17
C PHE A 129 -6.83 -4.07 -0.94
N ILE A 130 -5.58 -4.15 -0.46
CA ILE A 130 -4.71 -3.00 -0.22
C ILE A 130 -4.15 -2.46 -1.54
N PRO A 131 -3.58 -3.29 -2.44
CA PRO A 131 -3.15 -2.82 -3.77
C PRO A 131 -4.21 -2.16 -4.64
N GLY A 132 -5.47 -2.60 -4.53
CA GLY A 132 -6.57 -1.97 -5.24
C GLY A 132 -6.81 -0.51 -4.82
N LEU A 133 -6.46 -0.14 -3.58
CA LEU A 133 -6.55 1.25 -3.13
C LEU A 133 -5.60 2.17 -3.90
N GLN A 134 -4.39 1.69 -4.21
CA GLN A 134 -3.43 2.42 -5.02
C GLN A 134 -3.89 2.60 -6.47
N GLY A 135 -4.55 1.57 -7.02
CA GLY A 135 -5.18 1.66 -8.34
C GLY A 135 -6.24 2.78 -8.40
N PHE A 136 -7.02 2.97 -7.34
CA PHE A 136 -7.96 4.09 -7.25
C PHE A 136 -7.27 5.45 -7.20
N THR A 137 -6.19 5.58 -6.45
CA THR A 137 -5.43 6.84 -6.35
C THR A 137 -4.94 7.32 -7.71
N VAL A 138 -4.41 6.41 -8.53
CA VAL A 138 -3.96 6.72 -9.90
C VAL A 138 -5.13 7.19 -10.78
N ALA A 139 -6.23 6.45 -10.79
CA ALA A 139 -7.42 6.82 -11.58
C ALA A 139 -8.02 8.16 -11.11
N PHE A 140 -8.03 8.39 -9.80
CA PHE A 140 -8.57 9.60 -9.20
C PHE A 140 -7.78 10.82 -9.65
N PHE A 141 -6.45 10.86 -9.45
CA PHE A 141 -5.65 12.02 -9.84
C PHE A 141 -5.42 12.10 -11.35
N GLY A 142 -5.27 10.97 -12.04
CA GLY A 142 -5.00 10.92 -13.47
C GLY A 142 -6.15 11.42 -14.33
N LEU A 143 -7.40 11.20 -13.91
CA LEU A 143 -8.59 11.62 -14.64
C LEU A 143 -9.27 12.86 -14.05
N THR A 144 -8.81 13.41 -12.92
CA THR A 144 -9.36 14.67 -12.36
C THR A 144 -8.45 15.88 -12.58
N LYS A 145 -7.12 15.69 -12.68
CA LYS A 145 -6.20 16.81 -12.97
C LYS A 145 -5.96 16.96 -14.46
N GLY A 146 -6.15 18.20 -14.97
CA GLY A 146 -5.69 18.59 -16.31
C GLY A 146 -6.55 18.09 -17.47
N ILE A 147 -7.80 17.69 -17.23
CA ILE A 147 -8.73 17.15 -18.25
C ILE A 147 -9.00 18.16 -19.39
N TYR A 148 -8.94 19.46 -19.10
CA TYR A 148 -9.19 20.54 -20.05
C TYR A 148 -7.92 21.03 -20.78
N ASN A 149 -6.77 20.40 -20.53
CA ASN A 149 -5.54 20.80 -21.21
C ASN A 149 -5.61 20.42 -22.70
N SER A 150 -5.14 21.34 -23.55
CA SER A 150 -5.04 21.17 -25.00
C SER A 150 -3.76 20.46 -25.45
N GLN A 151 -2.86 20.16 -24.51
CA GLN A 151 -1.66 19.37 -24.76
C GLN A 151 -1.57 18.17 -23.82
N PHE A 152 -1.23 17.03 -24.42
CA PHE A 152 -1.08 15.77 -23.72
C PHE A 152 0.31 15.71 -23.11
N ASN A 153 0.38 15.50 -21.79
CA ASN A 153 1.64 15.38 -21.09
C ASN A 153 1.69 14.07 -20.30
N VAL A 154 2.47 13.10 -20.80
CA VAL A 154 2.71 11.81 -20.14
C VAL A 154 3.36 11.99 -18.76
N MET A 155 4.16 13.04 -18.58
CA MET A 155 4.80 13.34 -17.30
C MET A 155 3.78 13.66 -16.19
N SER A 156 2.55 14.05 -16.54
CA SER A 156 1.50 14.26 -15.55
C SER A 156 1.11 12.97 -14.83
N ILE A 157 1.08 11.84 -15.57
CA ILE A 157 0.74 10.52 -15.02
C ILE A 157 1.94 9.94 -14.29
N VAL A 158 3.14 10.05 -14.88
CA VAL A 158 4.38 9.62 -14.22
C VAL A 158 4.61 10.40 -12.91
N GLY A 159 4.24 11.68 -12.88
CA GLY A 159 4.31 12.54 -11.70
C GLY A 159 3.31 12.21 -10.59
N ILE A 160 2.38 11.27 -10.82
CA ILE A 160 1.52 10.66 -9.78
C ILE A 160 2.16 9.37 -9.26
N PHE A 161 2.83 8.61 -10.13
CA PHE A 161 3.54 7.37 -9.77
C PHE A 161 4.75 7.60 -8.89
N TYR A 162 5.57 8.58 -9.27
CA TYR A 162 6.88 8.80 -8.64
C TYR A 162 6.78 9.13 -7.14
N PRO A 163 5.88 10.04 -6.69
CA PRO A 163 5.69 10.31 -5.26
C PRO A 163 5.28 9.06 -4.46
N ILE A 164 4.40 8.22 -5.02
CA ILE A 164 3.91 7.00 -4.37
C ILE A 164 5.07 6.03 -4.14
N LEU A 165 5.92 5.84 -5.16
CA LEU A 165 7.11 4.98 -5.07
C LEU A 165 8.12 5.49 -4.04
N ILE A 166 8.33 6.81 -3.95
CA ILE A 166 9.19 7.41 -2.91
C ILE A 166 8.63 7.10 -1.52
N GLY A 167 7.31 7.26 -1.32
CA GLY A 167 6.65 6.87 -0.07
C GLY A 167 6.86 5.40 0.28
N GLY A 168 6.77 4.50 -0.70
CA GLY A 168 7.08 3.08 -0.53
C GLY A 168 8.54 2.81 -0.18
N ALA A 169 9.46 3.50 -0.83
CA ALA A 169 10.90 3.38 -0.54
C ALA A 169 11.23 3.83 0.89
N ILE A 170 10.63 4.93 1.36
CA ILE A 170 10.78 5.40 2.75
C ILE A 170 10.24 4.35 3.73
N ALA A 171 9.05 3.82 3.48
CA ALA A 171 8.45 2.79 4.34
C ALA A 171 9.30 1.51 4.41
N LEU A 172 9.90 1.09 3.28
CA LEU A 172 10.80 -0.06 3.24
C LEU A 172 12.12 0.23 3.96
N LEU A 173 12.69 1.41 3.75
CA LEU A 173 13.92 1.83 4.41
C LEU A 173 13.75 1.87 5.93
N VAL A 174 12.64 2.41 6.42
CA VAL A 174 12.33 2.41 7.86
C VAL A 174 12.11 1.00 8.39
N ASN A 175 11.45 0.11 7.64
CA ASN A 175 11.27 -1.27 8.08
C ASN A 175 12.58 -2.06 8.17
N LEU A 176 13.54 -1.76 7.28
CA LEU A 176 14.88 -2.37 7.29
C LEU A 176 15.79 -1.79 8.39
N LEU A 177 15.72 -0.48 8.65
CA LEU A 177 16.57 0.17 9.66
C LEU A 177 16.03 -0.01 11.09
N LEU A 178 14.71 0.04 11.27
CA LEU A 178 14.07 0.00 12.58
C LEU A 178 13.58 -1.42 12.87
N TRP A 179 14.34 -2.18 13.68
CA TRP A 179 14.07 -3.58 14.07
C TRP A 179 13.75 -4.51 12.88
N PRO A 180 14.73 -4.87 12.03
CA PRO A 180 14.49 -5.70 10.86
C PRO A 180 13.83 -7.04 11.25
N GLU A 181 12.57 -7.23 10.85
CA GLU A 181 11.88 -8.51 10.92
C GLU A 181 12.01 -9.19 9.56
N THR A 182 13.09 -9.97 9.40
CA THR A 182 13.31 -10.77 8.20
C THR A 182 12.38 -11.99 8.22
N ALA A 183 11.81 -12.35 7.06
CA ALA A 183 10.94 -13.52 6.94
C ALA A 183 11.58 -14.82 7.46
N ALA A 184 12.91 -14.94 7.36
CA ALA A 184 13.68 -16.06 7.92
C ALA A 184 13.54 -16.18 9.45
N LYS A 185 13.66 -15.06 10.18
CA LYS A 185 13.51 -15.03 11.64
C LYS A 185 12.09 -15.39 12.07
N VAL A 186 11.08 -14.87 11.37
CA VAL A 186 9.68 -15.19 11.67
C VAL A 186 9.40 -16.67 11.40
N SER A 187 9.88 -17.21 10.28
CA SER A 187 9.76 -18.64 9.98
C SER A 187 10.44 -19.51 11.02
N GLU A 188 11.65 -19.16 11.44
CA GLU A 188 12.41 -19.87 12.49
C GLU A 188 11.65 -19.86 13.82
N THR A 189 11.10 -18.72 14.20
CA THR A 189 10.35 -18.57 15.46
C THR A 189 9.03 -19.35 15.43
N SER A 190 8.32 -19.33 14.29
CA SER A 190 7.12 -20.13 14.08
C SER A 190 7.42 -21.63 14.09
N PHE A 191 8.55 -22.06 13.52
CA PHE A 191 8.97 -23.46 13.53
C PHE A 191 9.36 -23.93 14.93
N ALA A 192 10.11 -23.11 15.66
CA ALA A 192 10.46 -23.36 17.05
C ALA A 192 9.21 -23.45 17.94
N ASN A 193 8.25 -22.55 17.76
CA ASN A 193 6.98 -22.60 18.49
C ASN A 193 6.16 -23.84 18.15
N ALA A 194 6.11 -24.25 16.88
CA ALA A 194 5.43 -25.47 16.46
C ALA A 194 6.07 -26.72 17.11
N LEU A 195 7.41 -26.81 17.13
CA LEU A 195 8.13 -27.88 17.81
C LEU A 195 7.88 -27.89 19.33
N ALA A 196 7.88 -26.73 19.97
CA ALA A 196 7.58 -26.60 21.39
C ALA A 196 6.13 -27.04 21.71
N SER A 197 5.16 -26.69 20.85
CA SER A 197 3.78 -27.16 21.00
C SER A 197 3.66 -28.67 20.81
N ILE A 198 4.39 -29.27 19.86
CA ILE A 198 4.42 -30.74 19.67
C ILE A 198 5.00 -31.42 20.91
N GLN A 199 6.11 -30.91 21.46
CA GLN A 199 6.70 -31.43 22.71
C GLN A 199 5.72 -31.33 23.88
N ALA A 200 5.03 -30.20 24.04
CA ALA A 200 4.05 -30.03 25.11
C ALA A 200 2.88 -31.02 25.01
N VAL A 201 2.42 -31.34 23.80
CA VAL A 201 1.38 -32.36 23.57
C VAL A 201 1.91 -33.76 23.88
N LEU A 202 3.16 -34.07 23.51
CA LEU A 202 3.81 -35.34 23.84
C LEU A 202 3.99 -35.53 25.34
N GLU A 203 4.47 -34.50 26.05
CA GLU A 203 4.58 -34.52 27.52
C GLU A 203 3.21 -34.66 28.20
N PHE A 204 2.16 -34.04 27.63
CA PHE A 204 0.79 -34.21 28.11
C PHE A 204 0.32 -35.66 27.93
N ILE A 205 0.54 -36.28 26.77
CA ILE A 205 0.19 -37.69 26.53
C ILE A 205 0.97 -38.61 27.48
N GLU A 206 2.26 -38.37 27.68
CA GLU A 206 3.08 -39.17 28.58
C GLU A 206 2.61 -39.07 30.04
N ARG A 207 2.31 -37.86 30.52
CA ARG A 207 1.84 -37.68 31.90
C ARG A 207 0.39 -38.13 32.11
N ASP A 208 -0.53 -37.71 31.25
CA ASP A 208 -1.96 -37.92 31.51
C ASP A 208 -2.49 -39.25 31.00
N VAL A 209 -1.88 -39.84 29.98
CA VAL A 209 -2.37 -41.13 29.41
C VAL A 209 -1.54 -42.30 29.90
N LEU A 210 -0.22 -42.18 29.98
CA LEU A 210 0.62 -43.31 30.42
C LEU A 210 0.67 -43.40 31.94
N LYS A 211 0.98 -42.30 32.64
CA LYS A 211 1.11 -42.35 34.11
C LYS A 211 -0.21 -42.50 34.88
N ASN A 212 -1.32 -41.90 34.43
CA ASN A 212 -2.61 -42.09 35.13
C ASN A 212 -3.23 -43.48 34.88
N ASN A 213 -2.86 -44.19 33.81
CA ASN A 213 -3.33 -45.57 33.60
C ASN A 213 -2.60 -46.58 34.51
N ASP A 214 -1.40 -46.25 34.99
CA ASP A 214 -0.63 -47.09 35.91
C ASP A 214 -1.09 -46.97 37.37
N GLU A 215 -1.85 -45.93 37.75
CA GLU A 215 -2.38 -45.74 39.12
C GLU A 215 -3.74 -46.42 39.37
N VAL A 216 -4.33 -47.10 38.38
CA VAL A 216 -5.65 -47.77 38.48
C VAL A 216 -5.55 -49.29 38.68
N PHE A 217 -4.35 -49.85 38.85
CA PHE A 217 -4.13 -51.27 39.14
C PHE A 217 -3.54 -51.53 40.53
#